data_AF-A0AAE9DK08-F1
#
_entry.id   AF-A0AAE9DK08-F1
#
_cell.length_a   1.000
_cell.length_b   1.000
_cell.length_c   1.000
_cell.angle_alpha   90.00
_cell.angle_beta   90.00
_cell.angle_gamma   90.00
#
_symmetry.space_group_name_H-M   'P 1'
#
loop_
_entity.id
_entity.type
_entity.pdbx_description
1 polymer ?
#
loop_
_entity_poly.entity_id
_entity_poly.type
_entity_poly.pdbx_seq_one_letter_code
_entity_poly.pdbx_strand_id
1 'polypeptide(L)'
;MLFRSIVSSVLILGAVSANSLINPSNLTDDFCKNGGSLVNGKCECTLRYEGTQCERERCLNGGRRHSAKGVVRCHCPYGLSGDRCEKVTYCEPGKGKLIEGKCECFERWTGLFCNMRTCFNGIPTGGLDGFCLCDVGYTGPFCDAPLICENGGSVTQENECSCTAGYTGDHCEQCAIGYIKEAQYCVPEVSESSLLAHTGSLGNRPFAWPIVLMGCAAAIAFVVLALTVIFAVRKWSSKPSRVNSVQGDPENGTDV
;
A
#
# COMPACT_ATOMS: atom_id res chain seq x y z
N MET A 1 -75.19 -84.55 4.66
CA MET A 1 -75.79 -84.39 6.01
C MET A 1 -75.40 -83.00 6.49
N LEU A 2 -76.21 -81.98 6.20
CA LEU A 2 -77.34 -81.46 6.99
C LEU A 2 -76.91 -80.70 8.26
N PHE A 3 -77.17 -79.37 8.24
CA PHE A 3 -77.76 -78.52 9.30
C PHE A 3 -77.08 -78.49 10.70
N ARG A 4 -76.70 -77.36 11.30
CA ARG A 4 -77.55 -76.21 11.68
C ARG A 4 -76.73 -74.96 12.07
N SER A 5 -77.27 -73.79 11.73
CA SER A 5 -77.03 -72.48 12.36
C SER A 5 -77.48 -72.44 13.83
N ILE A 6 -76.91 -71.51 14.63
CA ILE A 6 -77.60 -70.50 15.47
C ILE A 6 -76.58 -69.44 15.94
N VAL A 7 -77.10 -68.23 16.06
CA VAL A 7 -76.50 -66.89 16.13
C VAL A 7 -76.15 -66.47 17.57
N SER A 8 -75.36 -65.38 17.67
CA SER A 8 -75.26 -64.42 18.81
C SER A 8 -74.16 -64.74 19.83
N SER A 9 -73.10 -63.96 19.94
CA SER A 9 -73.17 -62.62 20.52
C SER A 9 -71.99 -61.75 20.08
N VAL A 10 -72.30 -60.56 19.57
CA VAL A 10 -71.34 -59.50 19.28
C VAL A 10 -70.83 -58.94 20.61
N LEU A 11 -69.54 -59.13 20.88
CA LEU A 11 -68.79 -58.37 21.88
C LEU A 11 -67.77 -57.51 21.12
N ILE A 12 -68.14 -56.25 20.91
CA ILE A 12 -67.25 -55.21 20.38
C ILE A 12 -66.19 -54.96 21.45
N LEU A 13 -65.02 -55.58 21.31
CA LEU A 13 -63.80 -55.06 21.93
C LEU A 13 -63.34 -53.88 21.08
N GLY A 14 -63.80 -52.69 21.48
CA GLY A 14 -63.39 -51.43 20.89
C GLY A 14 -61.87 -51.32 20.92
N ALA A 15 -61.28 -51.02 19.78
CA ALA A 15 -59.91 -50.58 19.69
C ALA A 15 -59.76 -49.31 20.55
N VAL A 16 -59.00 -49.40 21.64
CA VAL A 16 -58.53 -48.21 22.35
C VAL A 16 -57.52 -47.54 21.43
N SER A 17 -58.01 -46.56 20.67
CA SER A 17 -57.17 -45.58 20.02
C SER A 17 -56.41 -44.84 21.12
N ALA A 18 -55.13 -45.18 21.29
CA ALA A 18 -54.18 -44.34 22.00
C ALA A 18 -53.85 -43.11 21.13
N ASN A 19 -54.85 -42.28 20.85
CA ASN A 19 -54.63 -40.89 20.49
C ASN A 19 -54.41 -40.13 21.80
N SER A 20 -53.15 -40.07 22.24
CA SER A 20 -52.71 -39.14 23.28
C SER A 20 -52.79 -37.71 22.74
N LEU A 21 -54.00 -37.16 22.72
CA LEU A 21 -54.24 -35.73 22.64
C LEU A 21 -53.74 -35.12 23.95
N ILE A 22 -52.49 -34.69 23.97
CA ILE A 22 -51.91 -33.93 25.08
C ILE A 22 -52.70 -32.62 25.18
N ASN A 23 -53.43 -32.46 26.27
CA ASN A 23 -54.26 -31.29 26.53
C ASN A 23 -53.32 -30.08 26.80
N PRO A 24 -53.32 -29.02 25.96
CA PRO A 24 -52.38 -27.91 26.07
C PRO A 24 -52.53 -27.07 27.36
N SER A 25 -53.57 -27.34 28.16
CA SER A 25 -53.85 -26.64 29.42
C SER A 25 -53.12 -27.19 30.64
N ASN A 26 -52.23 -28.18 30.50
CA ASN A 26 -51.53 -28.81 31.64
C ASN A 26 -50.05 -29.12 31.37
N LEU A 27 -49.40 -28.38 30.46
CA LEU A 27 -47.94 -28.39 30.37
C LEU A 27 -47.40 -27.54 31.52
N THR A 28 -46.92 -28.20 32.57
CA THR A 28 -46.23 -27.55 33.67
C THR A 28 -44.91 -26.95 33.18
N ASP A 29 -44.41 -25.93 33.90
CA ASP A 29 -43.19 -25.17 33.65
C ASP A 29 -41.93 -26.04 33.41
N ASP A 30 -41.96 -27.32 33.81
CA ASP A 30 -40.87 -28.30 33.67
C ASP A 30 -40.98 -29.21 32.42
N PHE A 31 -41.92 -28.93 31.50
CA PHE A 31 -42.00 -29.67 30.23
C PHE A 31 -40.80 -29.42 29.32
N CYS A 32 -40.29 -28.18 29.31
CA CYS A 32 -39.09 -27.82 28.57
C CYS A 32 -37.87 -27.90 29.48
N LYS A 33 -37.00 -28.89 29.23
CA LYS A 33 -35.80 -29.12 30.01
C LYS A 33 -34.70 -28.10 29.67
N ASN A 34 -33.67 -28.07 30.51
CA ASN A 34 -32.41 -27.35 30.25
C ASN A 34 -32.58 -25.86 29.91
N GLY A 35 -33.53 -25.21 30.58
CA GLY A 35 -33.82 -23.78 30.41
C GLY A 35 -34.51 -23.44 29.09
N GLY A 36 -35.11 -24.43 28.40
CA GLY A 36 -35.99 -24.17 27.26
C GLY A 36 -37.28 -23.48 27.68
N SER A 37 -37.85 -22.66 26.81
CA SER A 37 -39.11 -21.95 27.07
C SER A 37 -40.26 -22.57 26.28
N LEU A 38 -41.41 -22.71 26.91
CA LEU A 38 -42.61 -23.20 26.23
C LEU A 38 -43.28 -22.06 25.47
N VAL A 39 -43.26 -22.12 24.14
CA VAL A 39 -43.85 -21.11 23.25
C VAL A 39 -44.81 -21.81 22.29
N ASN A 40 -46.09 -21.40 22.31
CA ASN A 40 -47.14 -21.97 21.44
C ASN A 40 -47.23 -23.52 21.49
N GLY A 41 -47.06 -24.11 22.68
CA GLY A 41 -47.14 -25.56 22.86
C GLY A 41 -45.91 -26.35 22.37
N LYS A 42 -44.82 -25.67 22.02
CA LYS A 42 -43.54 -26.28 21.64
C LYS A 42 -42.40 -25.70 22.48
N CYS A 43 -41.40 -26.51 22.80
CA CYS A 43 -40.21 -26.01 23.45
C CYS A 43 -39.29 -25.29 22.46
N GLU A 44 -38.95 -24.05 22.81
CA GLU A 44 -37.85 -23.30 22.22
C GLU A 44 -36.60 -23.54 23.06
N CYS A 45 -35.64 -24.28 22.52
CA CYS A 45 -34.45 -24.70 23.23
C CYS A 45 -33.35 -23.65 23.20
N THR A 46 -32.57 -23.58 24.28
CA THR A 46 -31.32 -22.82 24.29
C THR A 46 -30.35 -23.37 23.24
N LEU A 47 -29.37 -22.56 22.82
CA LEU A 47 -28.43 -22.91 21.73
C LEU A 47 -27.67 -24.24 21.95
N ARG A 48 -27.52 -24.68 23.20
CA ARG A 48 -26.81 -25.90 23.59
C ARG A 48 -27.64 -27.17 23.40
N TYR A 49 -28.97 -27.06 23.38
CA TYR A 49 -29.90 -28.19 23.42
C TYR A 49 -30.82 -28.26 22.20
N GLU A 50 -31.38 -29.43 22.00
CA GLU A 50 -32.34 -29.78 20.96
C GLU A 50 -33.25 -30.92 21.45
N GLY A 51 -34.24 -31.26 20.64
CA GLY A 51 -35.26 -32.24 20.98
C GLY A 51 -36.60 -31.59 21.23
N THR A 52 -37.64 -32.41 21.41
CA THR A 52 -39.01 -31.92 21.61
C THR A 52 -39.20 -31.28 22.97
N GLN A 53 -38.34 -31.63 23.93
CA GLN A 53 -38.34 -31.12 25.29
C GLN A 53 -36.98 -30.52 25.67
N CYS A 54 -36.12 -30.22 24.69
CA CYS A 54 -34.76 -29.72 24.92
C CYS A 54 -33.89 -30.67 25.76
N GLU A 55 -34.19 -31.96 25.68
CA GLU A 55 -33.61 -33.00 26.53
C GLU A 55 -32.23 -33.49 26.07
N ARG A 56 -31.80 -33.10 24.86
CA ARG A 56 -30.56 -33.57 24.25
C ARG A 56 -29.63 -32.42 23.90
N GLU A 57 -28.34 -32.62 24.10
CA GLU A 57 -27.32 -31.67 23.68
C GLU A 57 -27.00 -31.79 22.19
N ARG A 58 -26.75 -30.67 21.51
CA ARG A 58 -26.44 -30.66 20.06
C ARG A 58 -25.04 -31.22 19.74
N CYS A 59 -24.86 -31.71 18.52
CA CYS A 59 -23.52 -31.93 17.96
C CYS A 59 -22.82 -30.58 17.75
N LEU A 60 -21.52 -30.52 18.06
CA LEU A 60 -20.68 -29.34 17.91
C LEU A 60 -19.86 -29.41 16.61
N ASN A 61 -19.24 -28.29 16.25
CA ASN A 61 -18.21 -28.20 15.21
C ASN A 61 -18.59 -28.86 13.87
N GLY A 62 -19.85 -28.69 13.43
CA GLY A 62 -20.34 -29.25 12.17
C GLY A 62 -20.65 -30.76 12.19
N GLY A 63 -20.61 -31.39 13.36
CA GLY A 63 -21.05 -32.77 13.54
C GLY A 63 -22.51 -32.98 13.13
N ARG A 64 -22.79 -34.12 12.49
CA ARG A 64 -24.13 -34.47 12.02
C ARG A 64 -24.71 -35.59 12.84
N ARG A 65 -26.00 -35.53 13.12
CA ARG A 65 -26.72 -36.63 13.78
C ARG A 65 -26.80 -37.82 12.85
N HIS A 66 -26.46 -38.99 13.38
CA HIS A 66 -26.63 -40.25 12.69
C HIS A 66 -27.15 -41.30 13.68
N SER A 67 -28.23 -41.97 13.31
CA SER A 67 -28.75 -43.11 14.07
C SER A 67 -28.07 -44.38 13.58
N ALA A 68 -27.31 -45.02 14.46
CA ALA A 68 -26.73 -46.32 14.19
C ALA A 68 -27.35 -47.32 15.16
N LYS A 69 -28.10 -48.30 14.64
CA LYS A 69 -28.77 -49.35 15.43
C LYS A 69 -29.70 -48.81 16.52
N GLY A 70 -30.44 -47.74 16.23
CA GLY A 70 -31.40 -47.13 17.17
C GLY A 70 -30.77 -46.18 18.18
N VAL A 71 -29.44 -46.08 18.25
CA VAL A 71 -28.74 -45.10 19.08
C VAL A 71 -28.36 -43.90 18.24
N VAL A 72 -28.87 -42.73 18.61
CA VAL A 72 -28.55 -41.45 17.97
C VAL A 72 -27.23 -40.93 18.53
N ARG A 73 -26.21 -40.79 17.66
CA ARG A 73 -24.90 -40.25 18.01
C ARG A 73 -24.46 -39.17 17.03
N CYS A 74 -23.45 -38.40 17.39
CA CYS A 74 -22.82 -37.47 16.46
C CYS A 74 -21.82 -38.23 15.57
N HIS A 75 -21.90 -37.99 14.27
CA HIS A 75 -20.86 -38.32 13.33
C HIS A 75 -20.00 -37.07 13.14
N CYS A 76 -18.75 -37.16 13.57
CA CYS A 76 -17.83 -36.03 13.59
C CYS A 76 -17.11 -35.85 12.25
N PRO A 77 -16.89 -34.59 11.82
CA PRO A 77 -15.99 -34.30 10.71
C PRO A 77 -14.55 -34.73 11.02
N TYR A 78 -13.72 -34.74 9.98
CA TYR A 78 -12.30 -35.05 10.13
C TYR A 78 -11.62 -34.14 11.17
N GLY A 79 -10.70 -34.72 11.93
CA GLY A 79 -9.97 -34.02 12.99
C GLY A 79 -10.76 -33.82 14.30
N LEU A 80 -11.97 -34.38 14.41
CA LEU A 80 -12.82 -34.25 15.59
C LEU A 80 -13.33 -35.61 16.10
N SER A 81 -13.58 -35.68 17.39
CA SER A 81 -14.08 -36.86 18.10
C SER A 81 -14.85 -36.44 19.37
N GLY A 82 -15.31 -37.44 20.14
CA GLY A 82 -16.18 -37.25 21.30
C GLY A 82 -17.66 -37.44 20.94
N ASP A 83 -18.50 -37.54 21.96
CA ASP A 83 -19.93 -37.83 21.78
C ASP A 83 -20.67 -36.71 21.04
N ARG A 84 -20.11 -35.48 21.08
CA ARG A 84 -20.62 -34.29 20.43
C ARG A 84 -19.61 -33.63 19.50
N CYS A 85 -18.51 -34.28 19.13
CA CYS A 85 -17.45 -33.69 18.29
C CYS A 85 -16.74 -32.50 18.94
N GLU A 86 -16.64 -32.52 20.27
CA GLU A 86 -16.02 -31.50 21.09
C GLU A 86 -14.50 -31.66 21.24
N LYS A 87 -13.96 -32.85 20.97
CA LYS A 87 -12.53 -33.14 21.11
C LYS A 87 -11.84 -33.07 19.76
N VAL A 88 -10.81 -32.24 19.66
CA VAL A 88 -9.90 -32.18 18.52
C VAL A 88 -8.94 -33.37 18.55
N THR A 89 -8.64 -33.94 17.40
CA THR A 89 -7.69 -35.06 17.24
C THR A 89 -6.52 -34.71 16.33
N TYR A 90 -6.54 -33.51 15.74
CA TYR A 90 -5.53 -33.04 14.79
C TYR A 90 -5.27 -31.56 14.99
N CYS A 91 -4.00 -31.16 14.97
CA CYS A 91 -3.59 -29.76 14.89
C CYS A 91 -2.64 -29.60 13.70
N GLU A 92 -2.67 -28.43 13.08
CA GLU A 92 -1.82 -28.14 11.93
C GLU A 92 -0.33 -28.22 12.34
N PRO A 93 0.49 -29.04 11.65
CA PRO A 93 1.89 -29.26 12.01
C PRO A 93 2.69 -27.95 12.05
N GLY A 94 3.49 -27.79 13.12
CA GLY A 94 4.35 -26.62 13.30
C GLY A 94 3.60 -25.33 13.70
N LYS A 95 2.28 -25.38 13.89
CA LYS A 95 1.45 -24.22 14.26
C LYS A 95 0.77 -24.36 15.62
N GLY A 96 0.82 -25.54 16.23
CA GLY A 96 0.31 -25.78 17.57
C GLY A 96 0.61 -27.18 18.07
N LYS A 97 0.14 -27.46 19.29
CA LYS A 97 0.24 -28.77 19.95
C LYS A 97 -1.14 -29.26 20.34
N LEU A 98 -1.38 -30.57 20.18
CA LEU A 98 -2.60 -31.21 20.66
C LEU A 98 -2.44 -31.58 22.15
N ILE A 99 -3.28 -30.99 23.00
CA ILE A 99 -3.29 -31.23 24.46
C ILE A 99 -4.72 -31.51 24.88
N GLU A 100 -4.95 -32.70 25.45
CA GLU A 100 -6.25 -33.13 26.01
C GLU A 100 -7.46 -32.90 25.08
N GLY A 101 -7.30 -33.14 23.79
CA GLY A 101 -8.38 -32.97 22.81
C GLY A 101 -8.63 -31.51 22.41
N LYS A 102 -7.66 -30.62 22.59
CA LYS A 102 -7.67 -29.23 22.11
C LYS A 102 -6.34 -28.88 21.48
N CYS A 103 -6.34 -27.95 20.52
CA CYS A 103 -5.11 -27.40 19.99
C CYS A 103 -4.70 -26.15 20.79
N GLU A 104 -3.48 -26.17 21.33
CA GLU A 104 -2.80 -24.98 21.81
C GLU A 104 -1.94 -24.41 20.68
N CYS A 105 -2.37 -23.29 20.12
CA CYS A 105 -1.68 -22.68 18.98
C CYS A 105 -0.41 -21.95 19.42
N PHE A 106 0.62 -22.05 18.59
CA PHE A 106 1.82 -21.24 18.72
C PHE A 106 1.52 -19.79 18.35
N GLU A 107 2.48 -18.91 18.61
CA GLU A 107 2.35 -17.49 18.29
C GLU A 107 1.94 -17.29 16.83
N ARG A 108 1.07 -16.29 16.62
CA ARG A 108 0.57 -15.87 15.30
C ARG A 108 -0.43 -16.85 14.64
N TRP A 109 -0.83 -17.93 15.31
CA TRP A 109 -1.83 -18.88 14.83
C TRP A 109 -3.04 -18.97 15.74
N THR A 110 -4.20 -19.30 15.15
CA THR A 110 -5.49 -19.40 15.82
C THR A 110 -6.40 -20.41 15.11
N GLY A 111 -7.60 -20.60 15.65
CA GLY A 111 -8.61 -21.52 15.14
C GLY A 111 -8.58 -22.88 15.83
N LEU A 112 -9.65 -23.65 15.60
CA LEU A 112 -9.87 -24.94 16.25
C LEU A 112 -8.72 -25.95 16.00
N PHE A 113 -8.06 -25.84 14.84
CA PHE A 113 -6.96 -26.70 14.41
C PHE A 113 -5.63 -25.94 14.28
N CYS A 114 -5.52 -24.70 14.75
CA CYS A 114 -4.35 -23.81 14.55
C CYS A 114 -3.98 -23.57 13.07
N ASN A 115 -4.98 -23.63 12.19
CA ASN A 115 -4.80 -23.48 10.75
C ASN A 115 -5.02 -22.05 10.27
N MET A 116 -5.56 -21.16 11.12
CA MET A 116 -5.83 -19.76 10.76
C MET A 116 -4.73 -18.85 11.28
N ARG A 117 -4.33 -17.86 10.48
CA ARG A 117 -3.38 -16.82 10.90
C ARG A 117 -4.06 -15.82 11.82
N THR A 118 -3.31 -15.33 12.80
CA THR A 118 -3.71 -14.14 13.55
C THR A 118 -3.33 -12.91 12.73
N CYS A 119 -4.32 -12.14 12.27
CA CYS A 119 -4.12 -10.89 11.56
C CYS A 119 -4.13 -9.73 12.58
N PHE A 120 -3.06 -8.93 12.61
CA PHE A 120 -2.89 -7.89 13.64
C PHE A 120 -3.57 -6.58 13.26
N ASN A 121 -3.39 -6.14 12.02
CA ASN A 121 -4.07 -4.97 11.45
C ASN A 121 -4.77 -5.39 10.16
N GLY A 122 -5.85 -6.14 10.30
CA GLY A 122 -6.59 -6.67 9.17
C GLY A 122 -7.53 -7.81 9.56
N ILE A 123 -8.12 -8.42 8.54
CA ILE A 123 -9.09 -9.52 8.71
C ILE A 123 -8.59 -10.82 8.10
N PRO A 124 -8.82 -11.97 8.75
CA PRO A 124 -8.51 -13.27 8.15
C PRO A 124 -9.53 -13.59 7.06
N THR A 125 -9.06 -14.05 5.89
CA THR A 125 -9.92 -14.59 4.84
C THR A 125 -10.22 -16.06 5.08
N GLY A 126 -11.48 -16.48 4.87
CA GLY A 126 -11.92 -17.85 5.16
C GLY A 126 -11.31 -18.91 4.22
N GLY A 127 -10.74 -19.97 4.79
CA GLY A 127 -10.23 -21.14 4.07
C GLY A 127 -9.18 -21.94 4.85
N LEU A 128 -8.79 -23.10 4.33
CA LEU A 128 -7.65 -23.87 4.84
C LEU A 128 -6.31 -23.14 4.59
N ASP A 129 -6.24 -22.35 3.52
CA ASP A 129 -5.09 -21.52 3.13
C ASP A 129 -5.35 -20.01 3.34
N GLY A 130 -6.15 -19.67 4.35
CA GLY A 130 -6.52 -18.29 4.62
C GLY A 130 -5.30 -17.38 4.79
N PHE A 131 -5.34 -16.21 4.15
CA PHE A 131 -4.37 -15.14 4.32
C PHE A 131 -5.02 -13.98 5.09
N CYS A 132 -4.22 -12.98 5.44
CA CYS A 132 -4.71 -11.76 6.04
C CYS A 132 -4.92 -10.70 4.97
N LEU A 133 -6.12 -10.12 4.92
CA LEU A 133 -6.38 -8.87 4.21
C LEU A 133 -6.00 -7.74 5.15
N CYS A 134 -4.93 -7.02 4.84
CA CYS A 134 -4.42 -5.96 5.70
C CYS A 134 -5.22 -4.66 5.56
N ASP A 135 -5.38 -3.98 6.69
CA ASP A 135 -5.87 -2.61 6.73
C ASP A 135 -4.91 -1.67 6.01
N VAL A 136 -5.43 -0.51 5.60
CA VAL A 136 -4.62 0.51 4.90
C VAL A 136 -3.43 0.94 5.77
N GLY A 137 -2.23 0.94 5.19
CA GLY A 137 -0.97 1.25 5.86
C GLY A 137 -0.25 0.04 6.48
N TYR A 138 -0.73 -1.19 6.26
CA TYR A 138 -0.10 -2.42 6.79
C TYR A 138 0.09 -3.48 5.71
N THR A 139 1.12 -4.30 5.88
CA THR A 139 1.53 -5.34 4.95
C THR A 139 2.08 -6.57 5.66
N GLY A 140 2.47 -7.58 4.88
CA GLY A 140 3.00 -8.84 5.35
C GLY A 140 1.94 -9.92 5.59
N PRO A 141 2.35 -11.18 5.80
CA PRO A 141 1.44 -12.32 5.88
C PRO A 141 0.52 -12.31 7.11
N PHE A 142 0.78 -11.42 8.08
CA PHE A 142 0.00 -11.26 9.31
C PHE A 142 -0.40 -9.80 9.59
N CYS A 143 -0.16 -8.89 8.64
CA CYS A 143 -0.48 -7.46 8.75
C CYS A 143 0.11 -6.78 9.99
N ASP A 144 1.35 -7.11 10.31
CA ASP A 144 2.11 -6.57 11.44
C ASP A 144 3.22 -5.60 11.02
N ALA A 145 3.58 -5.60 9.74
CA ALA A 145 4.54 -4.63 9.22
C ALA A 145 3.77 -3.39 8.71
N PRO A 146 4.16 -2.17 9.12
CA PRO A 146 3.63 -0.96 8.49
C PRO A 146 4.13 -0.87 7.04
N LEU A 147 3.29 -0.42 6.12
CA LEU A 147 3.67 -0.04 4.77
C LEU A 147 4.32 1.34 4.82
N ILE A 148 5.62 1.40 4.53
CA ILE A 148 6.39 2.64 4.53
C ILE A 148 6.57 3.09 3.08
N CYS A 149 6.19 4.34 2.80
CA CYS A 149 6.49 5.02 1.55
C CYS A 149 7.59 6.06 1.81
N GLU A 150 8.74 5.86 1.21
CA GLU A 150 9.91 6.72 1.35
C GLU A 150 9.73 8.04 0.58
N ASN A 151 10.64 8.99 0.80
CA ASN A 151 10.76 10.22 0.01
C ASN A 151 9.46 11.06 -0.07
N GLY A 152 8.65 11.01 1.00
CA GLY A 152 7.40 11.75 1.10
C GLY A 152 6.23 11.15 0.32
N GLY A 153 6.35 9.90 -0.16
CA GLY A 153 5.23 9.16 -0.71
C GLY A 153 4.12 8.95 0.32
N SER A 154 2.90 8.70 -0.17
CA SER A 154 1.72 8.47 0.67
C SER A 154 1.04 7.15 0.33
N VAL A 155 0.51 6.47 1.34
CA VAL A 155 -0.26 5.22 1.14
C VAL A 155 -1.63 5.52 0.54
N THR A 156 -2.01 4.77 -0.49
CA THR A 156 -3.32 4.84 -1.17
C THR A 156 -4.36 3.94 -0.48
N GLN A 157 -5.62 4.00 -0.93
CA GLN A 157 -6.68 3.13 -0.39
C GLN A 157 -6.50 1.66 -0.79
N GLU A 158 -5.81 1.42 -1.91
CA GLU A 158 -5.46 0.10 -2.42
C GLU A 158 -4.22 -0.49 -1.72
N ASN A 159 -3.71 0.18 -0.69
CA ASN A 159 -2.56 -0.26 0.09
C ASN A 159 -1.24 -0.29 -0.71
N GLU A 160 -1.08 0.69 -1.61
CA GLU A 160 0.11 0.91 -2.43
C GLU A 160 0.72 2.28 -2.13
N CYS A 161 2.00 2.48 -2.45
CA CYS A 161 2.64 3.78 -2.31
C CYS A 161 2.41 4.66 -3.54
N SER A 162 1.81 5.83 -3.34
CA SER A 162 1.78 6.91 -4.32
C SER A 162 3.00 7.79 -4.15
N CYS A 163 3.89 7.79 -5.15
CA CYS A 163 5.17 8.50 -5.08
C CYS A 163 5.08 9.98 -5.47
N THR A 164 5.94 10.78 -4.85
CA THR A 164 6.16 12.18 -5.19
C THR A 164 6.95 12.30 -6.50
N ALA A 165 6.87 13.47 -7.15
CA ALA A 165 7.55 13.70 -8.42
C ALA A 165 9.07 13.47 -8.29
N GLY A 166 9.63 12.69 -9.21
CA GLY A 166 11.04 12.31 -9.22
C GLY A 166 11.36 10.99 -8.51
N TYR A 167 10.38 10.37 -7.85
CA TYR A 167 10.54 9.09 -7.16
C TYR A 167 9.63 8.00 -7.75
N THR A 168 10.03 6.74 -7.60
CA THR A 168 9.34 5.54 -8.08
C THR A 168 9.72 4.32 -7.24
N GLY A 169 9.13 3.15 -7.53
CA GLY A 169 9.30 1.91 -6.77
C GLY A 169 8.11 1.64 -5.85
N ASP A 170 8.01 0.39 -5.38
CA ASP A 170 6.90 -0.07 -4.52
C ASP A 170 6.84 0.70 -3.20
N HIS A 171 7.98 1.25 -2.76
CA HIS A 171 8.12 2.07 -1.55
C HIS A 171 8.64 3.48 -1.87
N CYS A 172 8.58 3.93 -3.12
CA CYS A 172 9.11 5.23 -3.56
C CYS A 172 10.61 5.45 -3.28
N GLU A 173 11.37 4.36 -3.21
CA GLU A 173 12.78 4.34 -2.80
C GLU A 173 13.76 4.61 -3.95
N GLN A 174 13.26 4.66 -5.20
CA GLN A 174 14.05 4.77 -6.42
C GLN A 174 13.82 6.13 -7.11
N CYS A 175 14.78 6.59 -7.91
CA CYS A 175 14.57 7.76 -8.76
C CYS A 175 13.77 7.37 -10.01
N ALA A 176 12.78 8.21 -10.35
CA ALA A 176 12.01 8.06 -11.58
C ALA A 176 12.88 8.28 -12.83
N ILE A 177 12.39 7.83 -13.99
CA ILE A 177 13.08 8.04 -15.27
C ILE A 177 13.27 9.54 -15.52
N GLY A 178 14.48 9.95 -15.92
CA GLY A 178 14.85 11.35 -16.10
C GLY A 178 15.23 12.08 -14.81
N TYR A 179 15.40 11.35 -13.70
CA TYR A 179 15.97 11.86 -12.46
C TYR A 179 17.22 11.05 -12.08
N ILE A 180 18.23 11.73 -11.56
CA ILE A 180 19.46 11.12 -11.07
C ILE A 180 19.54 11.26 -9.55
N LYS A 181 20.13 10.26 -8.88
CA LYS A 181 20.35 10.30 -7.45
C LYS A 181 21.56 11.16 -7.14
N GLU A 182 21.33 12.28 -6.46
CA GLU A 182 22.39 13.14 -5.96
C GLU A 182 22.31 13.18 -4.43
N ALA A 183 23.32 12.61 -3.76
CA ALA A 183 23.29 12.28 -2.34
C ALA A 183 22.06 11.42 -1.95
N GLN A 184 21.07 12.00 -1.27
CA GLN A 184 19.86 11.33 -0.79
C GLN A 184 18.58 11.81 -1.49
N TYR A 185 18.71 12.65 -2.52
CA TYR A 185 17.58 13.22 -3.24
C TYR A 185 17.65 12.90 -4.73
N CYS A 186 16.48 12.80 -5.37
CA CYS A 186 16.37 12.62 -6.81
C CYS A 186 16.20 14.00 -7.46
N VAL A 187 17.16 14.41 -8.29
CA VAL A 187 17.12 15.67 -9.05
C VAL A 187 16.87 15.40 -10.53
N PRO A 188 16.17 16.30 -11.24
CA PRO A 188 15.97 16.16 -12.68
C PRO A 188 17.30 16.08 -13.42
N GLU A 189 17.41 15.15 -14.36
CA GLU A 189 18.56 15.04 -15.24
C GLU A 189 18.57 16.24 -16.20
N VAL A 190 19.52 17.15 -16.01
CA VAL A 190 19.66 18.33 -16.87
C VAL A 190 20.43 17.92 -18.12
N SER A 191 19.72 17.58 -19.18
CA SER A 191 20.33 17.40 -20.51
C SER A 191 20.87 18.74 -21.04
N GLU A 192 22.01 18.74 -21.75
CA GLU A 192 22.57 19.97 -22.35
C GLU A 192 21.56 20.76 -23.22
N SER A 193 20.57 20.08 -23.78
CA SER A 193 19.47 20.65 -24.55
C SER A 193 18.50 21.52 -23.73
N SER A 194 18.28 21.26 -22.43
CA SER A 194 17.38 22.06 -21.58
C SER A 194 18.06 23.30 -20.99
N LEU A 195 19.39 23.28 -20.82
CA LEU A 195 20.19 24.46 -20.48
C LEU A 195 20.15 25.53 -21.59
N LEU A 196 20.12 25.11 -22.86
CA LEU A 196 20.02 26.02 -24.01
C LEU A 196 18.65 26.71 -24.13
N ALA A 197 17.60 26.17 -23.51
CA ALA A 197 16.26 26.78 -23.52
C ALA A 197 16.13 27.95 -22.53
N HIS A 198 16.88 27.94 -21.41
CA HIS A 198 16.91 29.06 -20.47
C HIS A 198 17.95 30.13 -20.82
N THR A 199 18.97 29.79 -21.62
CA THR A 199 19.75 30.81 -22.33
C THR A 199 18.96 31.28 -23.55
N GLY A 200 17.86 32.00 -23.33
CA GLY A 200 17.23 32.78 -24.37
C GLY A 200 18.30 33.64 -25.05
N SER A 201 18.67 33.26 -26.27
CA SER A 201 19.27 34.13 -27.29
C SER A 201 20.36 35.10 -26.80
N LEU A 202 21.42 34.61 -26.15
CA LEU A 202 22.68 35.35 -26.09
C LEU A 202 23.53 35.14 -27.35
N GLY A 203 23.16 34.17 -28.19
CA GLY A 203 23.82 33.86 -29.46
C GLY A 203 23.60 34.86 -30.60
N ASN A 204 22.83 35.94 -30.39
CA ASN A 204 22.50 36.89 -31.46
C ASN A 204 22.71 38.37 -31.11
N ARG A 205 23.54 38.68 -30.10
CA ARG A 205 24.13 40.02 -30.06
C ARG A 205 25.14 40.09 -31.19
N PRO A 206 24.94 40.92 -32.23
CA PRO A 206 25.93 41.08 -33.29
C PRO A 206 27.20 41.54 -32.59
N PHE A 207 28.18 40.64 -32.50
CA PHE A 207 29.44 40.96 -31.88
C PHE A 207 29.95 42.22 -32.56
N ALA A 208 30.17 43.27 -31.77
CA ALA A 208 30.55 44.60 -32.21
C ALA A 208 31.96 44.65 -32.86
N TRP A 209 32.47 43.54 -33.38
CA TRP A 209 33.70 43.48 -34.16
C TRP A 209 33.73 44.50 -35.30
N PRO A 210 32.65 44.75 -36.07
CA PRO A 210 32.69 45.79 -37.09
C PRO A 210 32.90 47.19 -36.49
N ILE A 211 32.28 47.48 -35.33
CA ILE A 211 32.38 48.78 -34.66
C ILE A 211 33.77 48.96 -34.03
N VAL A 212 34.30 47.92 -33.42
CA VAL A 212 35.65 47.91 -32.83
C VAL A 212 36.71 48.05 -33.92
N LEU A 213 36.58 47.33 -35.03
CA LEU A 213 37.51 47.43 -36.16
C LEU A 213 37.46 48.83 -36.82
N MET A 214 36.27 49.39 -37.00
CA MET A 214 36.11 50.76 -37.50
C MET A 214 36.70 51.79 -36.54
N GLY A 215 36.53 51.61 -35.23
CA GLY A 215 37.15 52.46 -34.21
C GLY A 215 38.68 52.40 -34.23
N CYS A 216 39.26 51.20 -34.36
CA CYS A 216 40.70 51.01 -34.47
C CYS A 216 41.27 51.64 -35.75
N ALA A 217 40.60 51.47 -36.89
CA ALA A 217 41.04 52.07 -38.16
C ALA A 217 41.03 53.61 -38.10
N ALA A 218 39.98 54.20 -37.51
CA ALA A 218 39.90 55.65 -37.33
C ALA A 218 40.99 56.19 -36.38
N ALA A 219 41.29 55.49 -35.29
CA ALA A 219 42.35 55.85 -34.37
C ALA A 219 43.73 55.81 -35.04
N ILE A 220 44.01 54.76 -35.83
CA ILE A 220 45.27 54.63 -36.58
C ILE A 220 45.40 55.77 -37.60
N ALA A 221 44.33 56.12 -38.33
CA ALA A 221 44.35 57.22 -39.29
C ALA A 221 44.65 58.58 -38.62
N PHE A 222 44.08 58.84 -37.45
CA PHE A 222 44.37 60.04 -36.66
C PHE A 222 45.83 60.12 -36.22
N VAL A 223 46.39 59.00 -35.76
CA VAL A 223 47.81 58.94 -35.35
C VAL A 223 48.73 59.19 -36.55
N VAL A 224 48.44 58.60 -37.72
CA VAL A 224 49.22 58.83 -38.94
C VAL A 224 49.13 60.29 -39.40
N LEU A 225 47.94 60.90 -39.35
CA LEU A 225 47.79 62.33 -39.65
C LEU A 225 48.56 63.21 -38.67
N ALA A 226 48.50 62.93 -37.37
CA ALA A 226 49.25 63.68 -36.38
C ALA A 226 50.77 63.57 -36.63
N LEU A 227 51.27 62.36 -36.94
CA LEU A 227 52.69 62.14 -37.23
C LEU A 227 53.15 62.84 -38.52
N THR A 228 52.33 62.83 -39.58
CA THR A 228 52.66 63.53 -40.84
C THR A 228 52.67 65.04 -40.65
N VAL A 229 51.74 65.61 -39.87
CA VAL A 229 51.73 67.03 -39.50
C VAL A 229 52.96 67.38 -38.66
N ILE A 230 53.30 66.58 -37.64
CA ILE A 230 54.50 66.78 -36.82
C ILE A 230 55.77 66.76 -37.70
N PHE A 231 55.86 65.81 -38.63
CA PHE A 231 57.00 65.74 -39.56
C PHE A 231 57.04 66.93 -40.52
N ALA A 232 55.90 67.38 -41.03
CA ALA A 232 55.81 68.56 -41.88
C ALA A 232 56.22 69.83 -41.14
N VAL A 233 55.76 70.03 -39.90
CA VAL A 233 56.15 71.14 -39.02
C VAL A 233 57.66 71.10 -38.75
N ARG A 234 58.19 69.92 -38.39
CA ARG A 234 59.65 69.73 -38.18
C ARG A 234 60.48 70.04 -39.42
N LYS A 235 59.97 69.70 -40.62
CA LYS A 235 60.60 70.00 -41.91
C LYS A 235 60.48 71.47 -42.30
N TRP A 236 59.46 72.17 -41.83
CA TRP A 236 59.28 73.60 -42.05
C TRP A 236 60.16 74.44 -41.12
N SER A 237 60.33 74.01 -39.87
CA SER A 237 61.21 74.66 -38.89
C SER A 237 62.71 74.44 -39.16
N SER A 238 63.09 73.55 -40.08
CA SER A 238 64.49 73.22 -40.39
C SER A 238 65.06 73.91 -41.63
N LYS A 239 64.36 74.88 -42.24
CA LYS A 239 64.95 75.70 -43.32
C LYS A 239 65.79 76.85 -42.73
N PRO A 240 67.11 76.93 -42.99
CA PRO A 240 67.94 78.04 -42.52
C PRO A 240 67.71 79.29 -43.37
N SER A 241 67.64 80.45 -42.69
CA SER A 241 67.70 81.78 -43.31
C SER A 241 69.11 82.06 -43.83
N ARG A 242 69.20 82.45 -45.11
CA ARG A 242 70.43 82.86 -45.82
C ARG A 242 70.46 84.38 -45.89
N VAL A 243 71.50 85.03 -45.36
CA VAL A 243 71.90 86.40 -45.74
C VAL A 243 73.42 86.44 -45.90
N ASN A 244 73.87 87.00 -47.03
CA ASN A 244 75.25 87.08 -47.48
C ASN A 244 75.98 88.32 -46.92
N SER A 245 77.31 88.16 -46.84
CA SER A 245 78.40 89.11 -46.60
C SER A 245 78.35 90.42 -47.40
N VAL A 246 78.81 91.54 -46.81
CA VAL A 246 79.86 92.45 -47.36
C VAL A 246 80.52 93.27 -46.22
N GLN A 247 81.84 93.38 -46.34
CA GLN A 247 82.91 94.05 -45.59
C GLN A 247 82.78 95.59 -45.42
N GLY A 248 83.29 96.14 -44.31
CA GLY A 248 83.61 97.57 -44.13
C GLY A 248 84.15 97.92 -42.72
N ASP A 249 85.48 97.97 -42.60
CA ASP A 249 86.32 98.56 -41.51
C ASP A 249 86.04 100.07 -41.26
N PRO A 250 86.76 100.77 -40.35
CA PRO A 250 87.26 100.45 -38.99
C PRO A 250 86.97 101.61 -37.99
N GLU A 251 87.61 101.55 -36.81
CA GLU A 251 88.03 102.65 -35.91
C GLU A 251 87.47 102.65 -34.48
N ASN A 252 88.44 102.50 -33.55
CA ASN A 252 88.66 103.32 -32.34
C ASN A 252 87.59 103.19 -31.23
N GLY A 253 87.90 102.71 -30.02
CA GLY A 253 88.90 103.24 -29.10
C GLY A 253 88.20 104.03 -27.98
N THR A 254 88.74 103.96 -26.75
CA THR A 254 88.37 104.67 -25.50
C THR A 254 87.18 104.12 -24.71
N ASP A 255 87.41 103.54 -23.52
CA ASP A 255 87.65 104.16 -22.20
C ASP A 255 86.40 104.85 -21.63
N VAL A 256 85.81 104.22 -20.58
CA VAL A 256 85.61 104.70 -19.19
C VAL A 256 84.73 103.69 -18.46
#